data_AF-A0A9X9Q0E6-F1
#
_entry.id   AF-A0A9X9Q0E6-F1
#
_cell.length_a   1.000
_cell.length_b   1.000
_cell.length_c   1.000
_cell.angle_alpha   90.00
_cell.angle_beta   90.00
_cell.angle_gamma   90.00
#
_symmetry.space_group_name_H-M   'P 1'
#
loop_
_entity.id
_entity.type
_entity.pdbx_description
1 polymer ?
#
loop_
_entity_poly.entity_id
_entity_poly.type
_entity_poly.pdbx_seq_one_letter_code
_entity_poly.pdbx_strand_id
1 'polypeptide(L)'
;MKFCDHVGMEILSSLFGTLHPSFYQVDHEDFSYQCQSQSQAHIPRDQGDVYYMGAFFRGLVVEVHRLILACHQVMRVNLANGIEVVWYDESHLNRYLLEHKPTKVLSLEDDLWDPWLLGCPPQSFMKKLRFMAMPKNHQDIWDS
;
A
#
# COMPACT_ATOMS: atom_id res chain seq x y z
N MET A 1 -8.94 -7.59 8.98
CA MET A 1 -8.98 -6.22 9.53
C MET A 1 -10.30 -5.99 10.25
N LYS A 2 -10.36 -5.00 11.13
CA LYS A 2 -11.58 -4.60 11.84
C LYS A 2 -11.81 -3.09 11.69
N PHE A 3 -13.06 -2.68 11.48
CA PHE A 3 -13.47 -1.28 11.56
C PHE A 3 -13.61 -0.88 13.04
N CYS A 4 -12.98 0.23 13.42
CA CYS A 4 -12.92 0.72 14.79
C CYS A 4 -13.58 2.10 14.97
N ASP A 5 -13.77 2.84 13.88
CA ASP A 5 -14.45 4.14 13.85
C ASP A 5 -15.17 4.32 12.49
N HIS A 6 -15.87 5.43 12.31
CA HIS A 6 -16.59 5.77 11.09
C HIS A 6 -15.65 5.75 9.88
N VAL A 7 -16.14 5.23 8.74
CA VAL A 7 -15.52 5.39 7.42
C VAL A 7 -16.66 5.72 6.47
N GLY A 8 -16.70 6.96 6.01
CA GLY A 8 -17.81 7.48 5.20
C GLY A 8 -17.38 7.87 3.80
N MET A 9 -18.12 8.81 3.21
CA MET A 9 -17.86 9.29 1.86
C MET A 9 -16.59 10.13 1.75
N GLU A 10 -15.99 10.53 2.88
CA GLU A 10 -14.76 11.32 2.90
C GLU A 10 -13.60 10.63 2.20
N ILE A 11 -13.55 9.30 2.14
CA ILE A 11 -12.47 8.58 1.44
C ILE A 11 -12.67 8.51 -0.08
N LEU A 12 -13.86 8.85 -0.59
CA LEU A 12 -14.15 8.74 -2.02
C LEU A 12 -13.34 9.76 -2.83
N SER A 13 -12.76 9.28 -3.92
CA SER A 13 -12.01 10.08 -4.90
C SER A 13 -11.94 9.31 -6.22
N SER A 14 -11.38 9.91 -7.29
CA SER A 14 -11.27 9.18 -8.56
C SER A 14 -10.31 8.00 -8.46
N LEU A 15 -9.22 8.17 -7.72
CA LEU A 15 -8.29 7.14 -7.30
C LEU A 15 -7.63 7.61 -6.01
N PHE A 16 -7.62 6.76 -4.98
CA PHE A 16 -6.81 6.96 -3.79
C PHE A 16 -5.88 5.79 -3.53
N GLY A 17 -4.69 6.15 -3.08
CA GLY A 17 -3.78 5.25 -2.38
C GLY A 17 -3.79 5.59 -0.89
N THR A 18 -3.19 4.71 -0.11
CA THR A 18 -3.17 4.80 1.34
C THR A 18 -1.74 4.69 1.82
N LEU A 19 -1.28 5.63 2.65
CA LEU A 19 0.07 5.62 3.21
C LEU A 19 0.27 4.40 4.10
N HIS A 20 1.31 3.60 3.86
CA HIS A 20 1.58 2.43 4.68
C HIS A 20 2.01 2.81 6.09
N PRO A 21 1.42 2.22 7.14
CA PRO A 21 1.60 2.66 8.53
C PRO A 21 3.01 2.44 9.06
N SER A 22 3.81 1.55 8.46
CA SER A 22 5.23 1.38 8.81
C SER A 22 6.17 2.42 8.19
N PHE A 23 5.73 3.22 7.22
CA PHE A 23 6.61 4.09 6.41
C PHE A 23 6.32 5.59 6.56
N TYR A 24 5.38 6.00 7.41
CA TYR A 24 4.96 7.39 7.58
C TYR A 24 6.00 8.33 8.23
N GLN A 25 7.01 7.78 8.89
CA GLN A 25 8.14 8.51 9.52
C GLN A 25 9.49 8.08 8.92
N VAL A 26 9.46 7.35 7.81
CA VAL A 26 10.66 6.81 7.16
C VAL A 26 11.00 7.72 5.99
N ASP A 27 12.30 8.01 5.82
CA ASP A 27 12.78 8.75 4.66
C ASP A 27 12.59 7.92 3.38
N HIS A 28 12.33 8.57 2.25
CA HIS A 28 11.99 7.86 1.00
C HIS A 28 13.08 6.88 0.53
N GLU A 29 14.35 7.17 0.84
CA GLU A 29 15.51 6.32 0.52
C GLU A 29 15.48 4.95 1.22
N ASP A 30 14.71 4.86 2.32
CA ASP A 30 14.54 3.67 3.16
C ASP A 30 13.19 2.96 2.92
N PHE A 31 12.41 3.42 1.95
CA PHE A 31 11.23 2.70 1.50
C PHE A 31 11.59 1.34 0.91
N SER A 32 10.79 0.32 1.24
CA SER A 32 11.03 -1.05 0.79
C SER A 32 10.53 -1.29 -0.63
N TYR A 33 10.82 -0.39 -1.56
CA TYR A 33 10.51 -0.59 -2.98
C TYR A 33 11.34 -1.73 -3.59
N GLN A 34 10.86 -2.25 -4.71
CA GLN A 34 11.61 -3.21 -5.50
C GLN A 34 12.90 -2.54 -6.02
N CYS A 35 14.05 -2.97 -5.52
CA CYS A 35 15.36 -2.41 -5.90
C CYS A 35 15.98 -3.08 -7.14
N GLN A 36 15.53 -4.28 -7.51
CA GLN A 36 16.10 -5.01 -8.65
C GLN A 36 15.68 -4.34 -9.97
N SER A 37 16.64 -3.74 -10.68
CA SER A 37 16.39 -2.99 -11.92
C SER A 37 15.81 -3.81 -13.07
N GLN A 38 15.94 -5.14 -13.02
CA GLN A 38 15.34 -6.04 -13.99
C GLN A 38 13.82 -6.18 -13.80
N SER A 39 13.32 -5.90 -12.59
CA SER A 39 11.89 -5.97 -12.29
C SER A 39 11.17 -4.77 -12.88
N GLN A 40 10.01 -5.03 -13.47
CA GLN A 40 9.13 -3.97 -13.94
C GLN A 40 8.47 -3.18 -12.80
N ALA A 41 8.57 -3.65 -11.56
CA ALA A 41 8.14 -2.92 -10.36
C ALA A 41 9.24 -2.01 -9.78
N HIS A 42 10.41 -1.93 -10.43
CA HIS A 42 11.55 -1.22 -9.89
C HIS A 42 11.28 0.28 -9.70
N ILE A 43 11.62 0.79 -8.52
CA ILE A 43 11.65 2.23 -8.24
C ILE A 43 13.06 2.58 -7.75
N PRO A 44 13.77 3.52 -8.41
CA PRO A 44 15.03 4.06 -7.91
C PRO A 44 14.87 4.71 -6.53
N ARG A 45 15.91 4.67 -5.69
CA ARG A 45 15.81 5.15 -4.31
C ARG A 45 15.54 6.66 -4.19
N ASP A 46 16.01 7.42 -5.17
CA ASP A 46 15.80 8.86 -5.30
C ASP A 46 14.40 9.22 -5.85
N GLN A 47 13.50 8.24 -5.99
CA GLN A 47 12.14 8.41 -6.48
C GLN A 47 11.10 7.87 -5.51
N GLY A 48 9.94 8.53 -5.49
CA GLY A 48 8.76 8.09 -4.76
C GLY A 48 8.57 8.81 -3.44
N ASP A 49 7.51 9.61 -3.38
CA ASP A 49 7.23 10.48 -2.22
C ASP A 49 6.44 9.76 -1.11
N VAL A 50 5.74 8.68 -1.47
CA VAL A 50 4.78 7.99 -0.59
C VAL A 50 4.86 6.49 -0.85
N TYR A 51 5.10 5.71 0.20
CA TYR A 51 4.96 4.26 0.15
C TYR A 51 3.50 3.87 0.45
N TYR A 52 2.81 3.36 -0.55
CA TYR A 52 1.40 2.98 -0.49
C TYR A 52 1.22 1.54 -0.03
N MET A 53 0.20 1.29 0.79
CA MET A 53 -0.17 -0.04 1.25
C MET A 53 -1.03 -0.79 0.24
N GLY A 54 -0.66 -2.05 -0.06
CA GLY A 54 -1.38 -2.94 -0.96
C GLY A 54 -2.77 -3.33 -0.45
N ALA A 55 -2.96 -3.31 0.86
CA ALA A 55 -4.17 -3.79 1.51
C ALA A 55 -5.38 -2.84 1.38
N PHE A 56 -5.17 -1.56 1.01
CA PHE A 56 -6.26 -0.60 0.92
C PHE A 56 -6.03 0.50 -0.14
N PHE A 57 -6.74 0.40 -1.26
CA PHE A 57 -6.84 1.43 -2.29
C PHE A 57 -8.21 1.32 -2.95
N ARG A 58 -8.76 2.44 -3.45
CA ARG A 58 -10.01 2.43 -4.22
C ARG A 58 -10.06 3.61 -5.19
N GLY A 59 -11.14 3.69 -5.96
CA GLY A 59 -11.39 4.77 -6.89
C GLY A 59 -12.66 4.51 -7.68
N LEU A 60 -12.81 5.27 -8.76
CA LEU A 60 -13.78 4.96 -9.80
C LEU A 60 -13.47 3.60 -10.41
N VAL A 61 -14.51 2.88 -10.83
CA VAL A 61 -14.37 1.55 -11.44
C VAL A 61 -13.38 1.57 -12.60
N VAL A 62 -13.40 2.61 -13.44
CA VAL A 62 -12.47 2.75 -14.57
C VAL A 62 -11.02 2.90 -14.12
N GLU A 63 -10.76 3.67 -13.06
CA GLU A 63 -9.40 3.90 -12.55
C GLU A 63 -8.85 2.66 -11.85
N VAL A 64 -9.66 2.01 -11.02
CA VAL A 64 -9.28 0.75 -10.36
C VAL A 64 -9.05 -0.34 -11.41
N HIS A 65 -9.89 -0.44 -12.43
CA HIS A 65 -9.70 -1.41 -13.52
C HIS A 65 -8.38 -1.17 -14.26
N ARG A 66 -8.05 0.09 -14.57
CA ARG A 66 -6.76 0.46 -15.20
C ARG A 66 -5.57 0.05 -14.32
N LEU A 67 -5.62 0.38 -13.04
CA LEU A 67 -4.59 0.04 -12.06
C LEU A 67 -4.38 -1.47 -11.99
N ILE A 68 -5.44 -2.24 -11.75
CA ILE A 68 -5.36 -3.70 -11.62
C ILE A 68 -4.84 -4.34 -12.90
N LEU A 69 -5.33 -3.90 -14.06
CA LEU A 69 -4.89 -4.44 -15.35
C LEU A 69 -3.40 -4.16 -15.60
N ALA A 70 -2.94 -2.94 -15.30
CA ALA A 70 -1.53 -2.59 -15.42
C ALA A 70 -0.66 -3.42 -14.47
N CYS A 71 -1.00 -3.49 -13.19
CA CYS A 71 -0.27 -4.32 -12.21
C CYS A 71 -0.21 -5.78 -12.66
N HIS A 72 -1.33 -6.36 -13.10
CA HIS A 72 -1.39 -7.75 -13.56
C HIS A 72 -0.51 -8.02 -14.80
N GLN A 73 -0.49 -7.10 -15.78
CA GLN A 73 0.39 -7.24 -16.95
C GLN A 73 1.86 -7.25 -16.54
N VAL A 74 2.24 -6.33 -15.65
CA VAL A 74 3.59 -6.17 -15.13
C VAL A 74 4.01 -7.39 -14.29
N MET A 75 3.12 -7.91 -13.44
CA MET A 75 3.31 -9.15 -12.69
C MET A 75 3.60 -10.34 -13.62
N ARG A 76 2.85 -10.47 -14.73
CA ARG A 76 3.06 -11.55 -15.70
C ARG A 76 4.42 -11.49 -16.38
N VAL A 77 4.90 -10.28 -16.69
CA VAL A 77 6.25 -10.08 -17.26
C VAL A 77 7.32 -10.50 -16.27
N ASN A 78 7.22 -10.06 -15.01
CA ASN A 78 8.16 -10.46 -13.96
C ASN A 78 8.17 -11.97 -13.75
N LEU A 79 6.99 -12.59 -13.68
CA LEU A 79 6.86 -14.04 -13.55
C LEU A 79 7.50 -14.79 -14.73
N ALA A 80 7.25 -14.35 -15.96
CA ALA A 80 7.85 -14.95 -17.16
C ALA A 80 9.38 -14.83 -17.19
N ASN A 81 9.92 -13.78 -16.57
CA ASN A 81 11.36 -13.55 -16.43
C ASN A 81 11.95 -14.20 -15.16
N GLY A 82 11.16 -14.94 -14.38
CA GLY A 82 11.61 -15.59 -13.14
C GLY A 82 11.99 -14.61 -12.03
N ILE A 83 11.41 -13.40 -12.04
CA ILE A 83 11.71 -12.35 -11.08
C ILE A 83 10.71 -12.43 -9.92
N GLU A 84 11.23 -12.66 -8.71
CA GLU A 84 10.48 -12.54 -7.47
C GLU A 84 10.49 -11.08 -6.98
N VAL A 85 9.31 -10.56 -6.67
CA VAL A 85 9.13 -9.16 -6.25
C VAL A 85 8.96 -9.11 -4.74
N VAL A 86 9.69 -8.21 -4.08
CA VAL A 86 9.87 -8.17 -2.62
C VAL A 86 8.55 -8.15 -1.84
N TRP A 87 7.57 -7.37 -2.29
CA TRP A 87 6.25 -7.26 -1.67
C TRP A 87 5.14 -7.53 -2.67
N TYR A 88 5.33 -8.50 -3.55
CA TYR A 88 4.30 -8.99 -4.48
C TYR A 88 3.53 -7.85 -5.18
N ASP A 89 2.20 -7.82 -5.04
CA ASP A 89 1.29 -6.83 -5.61
C ASP A 89 1.49 -5.40 -5.06
N GLU A 90 1.91 -5.24 -3.80
CA GLU A 90 2.19 -3.93 -3.20
C GLU A 90 3.34 -3.21 -3.91
N SER A 91 4.37 -3.94 -4.34
CA SER A 91 5.46 -3.37 -5.14
C SER A 91 4.97 -2.86 -6.50
N HIS A 92 4.07 -3.61 -7.15
CA HIS A 92 3.47 -3.19 -8.42
C HIS A 92 2.54 -2.00 -8.26
N LEU A 93 1.75 -1.97 -7.18
CA LEU A 93 0.90 -0.85 -6.81
C LEU A 93 1.72 0.44 -6.66
N ASN A 94 2.81 0.37 -5.89
CA ASN A 94 3.68 1.52 -5.67
C ASN A 94 4.30 2.03 -6.97
N ARG A 95 4.75 1.11 -7.85
CA ARG A 95 5.24 1.50 -9.18
C ARG A 95 4.18 2.19 -10.01
N TYR A 96 2.96 1.67 -10.00
CA TYR A 96 1.85 2.26 -10.75
C TYR A 96 1.50 3.66 -10.24
N LEU A 97 1.37 3.84 -8.91
CA LEU A 97 1.00 5.10 -8.28
C LEU A 97 2.12 6.15 -8.31
N LEU A 98 3.37 5.74 -8.53
CA LEU A 98 4.47 6.65 -8.83
C LEU A 98 4.21 7.41 -10.14
N GLU A 99 3.77 6.70 -11.18
CA GLU A 99 3.50 7.26 -12.51
C GLU A 99 2.08 7.84 -12.62
N HIS A 100 1.12 7.25 -11.93
CA HIS A 100 -0.30 7.62 -11.94
C HIS A 100 -0.70 8.13 -10.56
N LYS A 101 -0.30 9.37 -10.26
CA LYS A 101 -0.50 9.97 -8.94
C LYS A 101 -1.98 9.92 -8.54
N PRO A 102 -2.30 9.37 -7.35
CA PRO A 102 -3.68 9.31 -6.89
C PRO A 102 -4.20 10.72 -6.61
N THR A 103 -5.51 10.93 -6.81
CA THR A 103 -6.16 12.21 -6.50
C THR A 103 -6.31 12.47 -5.00
N LYS A 104 -6.17 11.41 -4.19
CA LYS A 104 -6.19 11.50 -2.74
C LYS A 104 -5.23 10.48 -2.14
N VAL A 105 -4.54 10.86 -1.08
CA VAL A 105 -3.78 9.94 -0.24
C VAL A 105 -4.46 9.93 1.12
N LEU A 106 -4.84 8.76 1.61
CA LEU A 106 -5.35 8.63 2.97
C LEU A 106 -4.18 8.72 3.95
N SER A 107 -4.35 9.56 4.98
CA SER A 107 -3.41 9.71 6.08
C SER A 107 -3.59 8.60 7.11
N LEU A 108 -2.63 8.48 8.04
CA LEU A 108 -2.66 7.51 9.13
C LEU A 108 -3.95 7.54 9.99
N GLU A 109 -4.57 8.72 10.15
CA GLU A 109 -5.83 8.88 10.90
C GLU A 109 -7.05 8.26 10.20
N ASP A 110 -7.00 8.17 8.88
CA ASP A 110 -8.09 7.64 8.07
C ASP A 110 -7.90 6.15 7.73
N ASP A 111 -6.89 5.50 8.33
CA ASP A 111 -6.31 4.26 7.81
C ASP A 111 -6.18 3.10 8.83
N LEU A 112 -5.53 2.02 8.37
CA LEU A 112 -5.14 0.79 9.02
C LEU A 112 -3.92 0.99 9.90
N TRP A 113 -4.12 0.85 11.21
CA TRP A 113 -3.03 0.70 12.17
C TRP A 113 -2.83 -0.75 12.53
N ASP A 114 -1.57 -1.18 12.63
CA ASP A 114 -1.21 -2.45 13.23
C ASP A 114 -0.68 -2.22 14.66
N PRO A 115 -1.51 -2.41 15.70
CA PRO A 115 -1.07 -2.20 17.08
C PRO A 115 -0.06 -3.24 17.55
N TRP A 116 0.05 -4.38 16.86
CA TRP A 116 0.98 -5.45 17.22
C TRP A 116 2.39 -5.18 16.69
N LEU A 117 2.49 -4.53 15.53
CA LEU A 117 3.77 -4.12 14.93
C LEU A 117 4.22 -2.74 15.40
N LEU A 118 3.29 -1.79 15.53
CA LEU A 118 3.61 -0.37 15.74
C LEU A 118 3.29 0.10 17.16
N GLY A 119 2.70 -0.76 17.99
CA GLY A 119 2.28 -0.40 19.35
C GLY A 119 1.06 0.51 19.38
N CYS A 120 0.91 1.29 20.46
CA CYS A 120 -0.20 2.22 20.59
C CYS A 120 -0.06 3.39 19.60
N PRO A 121 -1.13 3.75 18.86
CA PRO A 121 -1.08 4.88 17.95
C PRO A 121 -0.79 6.19 18.71
N PRO A 122 0.11 7.05 18.20
CA PRO A 122 0.46 8.28 18.90
C PRO A 122 -0.71 9.27 18.90
N GLN A 123 -1.16 9.64 20.09
CA GLN A 123 -2.31 10.56 20.25
C GLN A 123 -2.01 12.00 19.80
N SER A 124 -0.74 12.36 19.60
CA SER A 124 -0.33 13.69 19.14
C SER A 124 -0.75 13.99 17.70
N PHE A 125 -0.85 12.96 16.85
CA PHE A 125 -1.23 13.11 15.44
C PHE A 125 -2.23 12.07 14.94
N MET A 126 -2.61 11.08 15.75
CA MET A 126 -3.68 10.14 15.42
C MET A 126 -4.90 10.33 16.33
N LYS A 127 -5.85 11.16 15.89
CA LYS A 127 -7.10 11.44 16.60
C LYS A 127 -8.16 10.36 16.44
N LYS A 128 -8.10 9.60 15.35
CA LYS A 128 -9.06 8.53 15.01
C LYS A 128 -8.31 7.31 14.53
N LEU A 129 -8.84 6.14 14.89
CA LEU A 129 -8.37 4.85 14.39
C LEU A 129 -9.54 4.17 13.70
N ARG A 130 -9.59 4.28 12.37
CA ARG A 130 -10.72 3.79 11.58
C ARG A 130 -10.61 2.31 11.24
N PHE A 131 -9.40 1.84 10.92
CA PHE A 131 -9.14 0.44 10.63
C PHE A 131 -8.03 -0.11 11.52
N MET A 132 -8.17 -1.36 11.96
CA MET A 132 -7.16 -2.05 12.75
C MET A 132 -6.80 -3.39 12.12
N ALA A 133 -5.51 -3.68 12.03
CA ALA A 133 -5.02 -5.01 11.67
C ALA A 133 -5.40 -6.00 12.78
N MET A 134 -5.91 -7.16 12.40
CA MET A 134 -6.24 -8.21 13.37
C MET A 134 -5.01 -9.10 13.57
N PRO A 135 -4.73 -9.53 14.81
CA PRO A 135 -3.62 -10.43 15.07
C PRO A 135 -3.82 -11.71 14.28
N LYS A 136 -2.75 -12.18 13.65
CA LYS A 136 -2.76 -13.38 12.83
C LYS A 136 -1.37 -14.01 12.83
N ASN A 137 -1.33 -15.33 12.83
CA ASN A 137 -0.12 -16.08 12.52
C ASN A 137 -0.15 -16.41 11.03
N HIS A 138 0.83 -15.92 10.27
CA HIS A 138 0.86 -16.12 8.83
C HIS A 138 1.06 -17.61 8.47
N GLN A 139 1.88 -18.35 9.22
CA GLN A 139 2.13 -19.76 8.97
C GLN A 139 0.84 -20.59 9.10
N ASP A 140 0.11 -20.37 10.20
CA ASP A 140 -1.10 -21.14 10.50
C ASP A 140 -2.20 -20.95 9.44
N ILE A 141 -2.23 -19.80 8.77
CA ILE A 141 -3.27 -19.43 7.79
C ILE A 141 -2.90 -19.85 6.36
N TRP A 142 -1.61 -19.79 6.00
CA TRP A 142 -1.16 -20.06 4.63
C TRP A 142 -0.89 -21.54 4.36
N ASP A 143 -0.60 -22.32 5.41
CA ASP A 143 -0.40 -23.77 5.31
C ASP A 143 -1.70 -24.59 5.49
N SER A 144 -2.86 -23.94 5.67
CA SER A 144 -4.15 -24.60 5.91
C SER A 144 -4.78 -25.24 4.68
#